data_AF-A0A381W0F2-F1
#
_entry.id   AF-A0A381W0F2-F1
#
_cell.length_a   1.000
_cell.length_b   1.000
_cell.length_c   1.000
_cell.angle_alpha   90.00
_cell.angle_beta   90.00
_cell.angle_gamma   90.00
#
_symmetry.space_group_name_H-M   'P 1'
#
loop_
_entity.id
_entity.type
_entity.pdbx_description
1 polymer ?
#
loop_
_entity_poly.entity_id
_entity_poly.type
_entity_poly.pdbx_seq_one_letter_code
_entity_poly.pdbx_strand_id
1 'polypeptide(L)'
;MALQNIEGNVIFIYHCLRAFAFSPDKERVWIFLQCIMQILFNEKLPNPHASTTIKETDINKYFLNCSDLNELNTLSTAWRLLESEYTRLPGFEREISFWANQCNNKDKIDIKEKNPDDLQLYLNNQSDYFAIVAEDIIQSDTDIIDRLITLESLRYFTKRIDINYLPVIAYKIHLLLDK
;
A
#
# COMPACT_ATOMS: atom_id res chain seq x y z
N MET A 1 -13.51 -10.31 -8.41
CA MET A 1 -14.49 -9.30 -7.96
C MET A 1 -14.36 -9.22 -6.46
N ALA A 2 -13.70 -8.16 -6.01
CA ALA A 2 -13.40 -7.79 -4.63
C ALA A 2 -12.91 -6.34 -4.62
N LEU A 3 -12.09 -6.03 -5.62
CA LEU A 3 -11.47 -4.73 -5.84
C LEU A 3 -12.39 -3.69 -6.50
N GLN A 4 -13.69 -3.97 -6.73
CA GLN A 4 -14.62 -2.91 -7.17
C GLN A 4 -14.80 -1.81 -6.11
N ASN A 5 -14.52 -2.11 -4.85
CA ASN A 5 -14.31 -1.13 -3.80
C ASN A 5 -12.83 -1.21 -3.38
N ILE A 6 -11.94 -0.50 -4.09
CA ILE A 6 -10.50 -0.50 -3.80
C ILE A 6 -10.24 -0.02 -2.37
N GLU A 7 -10.79 1.13 -2.00
CA GLU A 7 -10.52 1.80 -0.73
C GLU A 7 -10.92 0.96 0.48
N GLY A 8 -12.02 0.19 0.38
CA GLY A 8 -12.46 -0.70 1.44
C GLY A 8 -11.73 -2.05 1.50
N ASN A 9 -11.28 -2.58 0.35
CA ASN A 9 -10.90 -4.00 0.27
C ASN A 9 -9.44 -4.26 -0.08
N VAL A 10 -8.74 -3.34 -0.75
CA VAL A 10 -7.44 -3.67 -1.39
C VAL A 10 -6.37 -4.08 -0.38
N ILE A 11 -6.30 -3.40 0.77
CA ILE A 11 -5.33 -3.68 1.83
C ILE A 11 -5.55 -5.10 2.35
N PHE A 12 -6.78 -5.41 2.74
CA PHE A 12 -7.15 -6.74 3.23
C PHE A 12 -6.86 -7.82 2.18
N ILE A 13 -7.34 -7.63 0.94
CA ILE A 13 -7.19 -8.63 -0.13
C ILE A 13 -5.72 -8.89 -0.41
N TYR A 14 -4.89 -7.84 -0.50
CA TYR A 14 -3.46 -7.99 -0.70
C TYR A 14 -2.80 -8.79 0.42
N HIS A 15 -3.03 -8.42 1.68
CA HIS A 15 -2.42 -9.12 2.82
C HIS A 15 -2.92 -10.55 2.97
N CYS A 16 -4.20 -10.81 2.68
CA CYS A 16 -4.79 -12.15 2.68
C CYS A 16 -4.14 -13.03 1.60
N LEU A 17 -4.01 -12.53 0.37
CA LEU A 17 -3.35 -13.26 -0.73
C LEU A 17 -1.86 -13.49 -0.46
N ARG A 18 -1.17 -12.51 0.15
CA ARG A 18 0.23 -12.65 0.56
C ARG A 18 0.38 -13.71 1.65
N ALA A 19 -0.45 -13.67 2.69
CA ALA A 19 -0.42 -14.67 3.78
C ALA A 19 -0.69 -16.09 3.25
N PHE A 20 -1.64 -16.22 2.33
CA PHE A 20 -1.91 -17.48 1.64
C PHE A 20 -0.68 -17.99 0.87
N ALA A 21 0.03 -17.11 0.15
CA ALA A 21 1.23 -17.48 -0.59
C ALA A 21 2.38 -17.98 0.32
N PHE A 22 2.50 -17.47 1.55
CA PHE A 22 3.50 -17.93 2.53
C PHE A 22 3.13 -19.24 3.24
N SER A 23 1.85 -19.60 3.30
CA SER A 23 1.37 -20.82 3.95
C SER A 23 0.32 -21.51 3.06
N PRO A 24 0.72 -22.07 1.89
CA PRO A 24 -0.18 -22.69 0.94
C PRO A 24 -0.56 -24.11 1.38
N ASP A 25 -1.07 -24.23 2.60
CA ASP A 25 -1.64 -25.47 3.09
C ASP A 25 -3.07 -25.60 2.54
N LYS A 26 -3.36 -26.73 1.90
CA LYS A 26 -4.67 -27.03 1.30
C LYS A 26 -5.80 -26.92 2.31
N GLU A 27 -5.54 -27.26 3.58
CA GLU A 27 -6.53 -27.18 4.65
C GLU A 27 -6.84 -25.72 5.04
N ARG A 28 -5.88 -24.80 4.85
CA ARG A 28 -6.02 -23.38 5.19
C ARG A 28 -6.64 -22.54 4.07
N VAL A 29 -6.62 -23.03 2.83
CA VAL A 29 -7.26 -22.36 1.67
C VAL A 29 -8.69 -21.94 2.01
N TRP A 30 -9.44 -22.83 2.66
CA TRP A 30 -10.84 -22.58 3.00
C TRP A 30 -11.01 -21.42 3.97
N ILE A 31 -10.11 -21.29 4.96
CA ILE A 31 -10.12 -20.20 5.93
C ILE A 31 -9.93 -18.85 5.21
N PHE A 32 -8.92 -18.75 4.32
CA PHE A 32 -8.68 -17.52 3.56
C PHE A 32 -9.87 -17.17 2.64
N LEU A 33 -10.48 -18.17 2.00
CA LEU A 33 -11.68 -17.96 1.18
C LEU A 33 -12.86 -17.46 2.02
N GLN A 34 -13.09 -18.04 3.20
CA GLN A 34 -14.15 -17.61 4.11
C GLN A 34 -13.94 -16.15 4.55
N CYS A 35 -12.71 -15.76 4.89
CA CYS A 35 -12.42 -14.37 5.26
C CYS A 35 -12.69 -13.40 4.11
N ILE A 36 -12.28 -13.76 2.88
CA ILE A 36 -12.60 -12.94 1.70
C ILE A 36 -14.11 -12.86 1.49
N MET A 37 -14.82 -14.00 1.53
CA MET A 37 -16.28 -14.03 1.36
C MET A 37 -16.99 -13.15 2.38
N GLN A 38 -16.61 -13.21 3.66
CA GLN A 38 -17.20 -12.38 4.70
C GLN A 38 -17.11 -10.89 4.37
N ILE A 39 -15.95 -10.42 3.93
CA ILE A 39 -15.77 -9.03 3.54
C ILE A 39 -16.62 -8.68 2.31
N LEU A 40 -16.67 -9.56 1.31
CA LEU A 40 -17.45 -9.32 0.10
C LEU A 40 -18.96 -9.38 0.30
N PHE A 41 -19.45 -10.07 1.33
CA PHE A 41 -20.88 -10.18 1.63
C PHE A 41 -21.37 -9.13 2.63
N ASN A 42 -20.47 -8.43 3.33
CA ASN A 42 -20.86 -7.35 4.24
C ASN A 42 -21.47 -6.15 3.51
N GLU A 43 -21.07 -5.90 2.25
CA GLU A 43 -21.61 -4.83 1.44
C GLU A 43 -21.89 -5.28 0.01
N LYS A 44 -22.91 -4.70 -0.62
CA LYS A 44 -23.17 -4.95 -2.03
C LYS A 44 -22.04 -4.35 -2.88
N LEU A 45 -21.26 -5.21 -3.53
CA LEU A 45 -20.19 -4.75 -4.41
C LEU A 45 -20.74 -3.89 -5.56
N PRO A 46 -20.04 -2.79 -5.92
CA PRO A 46 -20.33 -2.06 -7.13
C PRO A 46 -20.22 -2.94 -8.37
N ASN A 47 -20.90 -2.51 -9.44
CA ASN A 47 -20.74 -3.12 -10.75
C ASN A 47 -19.27 -2.98 -11.19
N PRO A 48 -18.71 -3.98 -11.90
CA PRO A 48 -17.37 -3.88 -12.46
C PRO A 48 -17.20 -2.63 -13.32
N HIS A 49 -16.08 -1.93 -13.15
CA HIS A 49 -15.78 -0.73 -13.93
C HIS A 49 -15.38 -1.10 -15.36
N ALA A 50 -15.49 -0.12 -16.28
CA ALA A 50 -14.97 -0.28 -17.62
C ALA A 50 -13.45 -0.44 -17.60
N SER A 51 -12.90 -1.19 -18.57
CA SER A 51 -11.45 -1.28 -18.74
C SER A 51 -10.87 0.10 -19.02
N THR A 52 -9.98 0.55 -18.14
CA THR A 52 -9.20 1.76 -18.34
C THR A 52 -7.74 1.39 -18.16
N THR A 53 -6.86 1.99 -18.95
CA THR A 53 -5.41 1.88 -18.73
C THR A 53 -5.01 2.95 -17.72
N ILE A 54 -4.08 2.62 -16.82
CA ILE A 54 -3.41 3.63 -15.99
C ILE A 54 -2.80 4.68 -16.94
N LYS A 55 -3.28 5.92 -16.86
CA LYS A 55 -2.85 6.97 -17.81
C LYS A 55 -1.38 7.36 -17.64
N GLU A 56 -0.86 7.21 -16.43
CA GLU A 56 0.51 7.55 -16.07
C GLU A 56 1.10 6.40 -15.28
N THR A 57 2.16 5.77 -15.79
CA THR A 57 2.90 4.72 -15.08
C THR A 57 3.79 5.27 -13.96
N ASP A 58 3.78 6.59 -13.75
CA ASP A 58 4.62 7.25 -12.77
C ASP A 58 4.04 7.14 -11.36
N ILE A 59 4.51 6.14 -10.63
CA ILE A 59 4.20 5.92 -9.21
C ILE A 59 4.48 7.17 -8.34
N ASN A 60 5.46 8.01 -8.74
CA ASN A 60 5.80 9.21 -7.99
C ASN A 60 4.59 10.15 -7.90
N LYS A 61 3.90 10.36 -9.03
CA LYS A 61 2.77 11.29 -9.05
C LYS A 61 1.65 10.86 -8.11
N TYR A 62 1.31 9.57 -8.09
CA TYR A 62 0.31 9.05 -7.17
C TYR A 62 0.75 9.15 -5.72
N PHE A 63 2.01 8.84 -5.42
CA PHE A 63 2.57 8.95 -4.08
C PHE A 63 2.48 10.39 -3.53
N LEU A 64 2.80 11.38 -4.37
CA LEU A 64 2.73 12.79 -3.99
C LEU A 64 1.30 13.30 -3.80
N ASN A 65 0.32 12.67 -4.46
CA ASN A 65 -1.09 13.00 -4.33
C ASN A 65 -1.78 12.35 -3.11
N CYS A 66 -1.11 11.44 -2.40
CA CYS A 66 -1.66 10.83 -1.18
C CYS A 66 -1.70 11.83 -0.03
N SER A 67 -2.91 12.19 0.37
CA SER A 67 -3.20 13.20 1.39
C SER A 67 -3.07 12.66 2.82
N ASP A 68 -3.38 11.39 3.03
CA ASP A 68 -3.28 10.73 4.32
C ASP A 68 -2.53 9.38 4.23
N LEU A 69 -2.32 8.76 5.41
CA LEU A 69 -1.59 7.49 5.53
C LEU A 69 -2.42 6.30 5.02
N ASN A 70 -3.75 6.37 5.04
CA ASN A 70 -4.59 5.29 4.54
C ASN A 70 -4.61 5.25 3.01
N GLU A 71 -4.70 6.41 2.34
CA GLU A 71 -4.53 6.53 0.90
C GLU A 71 -3.16 6.00 0.45
N LEU A 72 -2.11 6.31 1.23
CA LEU A 72 -0.78 5.77 1.01
C LEU A 72 -0.75 4.24 1.09
N ASN A 73 -1.41 3.65 2.09
CA ASN A 73 -1.48 2.20 2.28
C ASN A 73 -2.25 1.52 1.14
N THR A 74 -3.40 2.09 0.75
CA THR A 74 -4.21 1.65 -0.38
C THR A 74 -3.39 1.71 -1.68
N LEU A 75 -2.66 2.80 -1.92
CA LEU A 75 -1.79 2.94 -3.09
C LEU A 75 -0.70 1.86 -3.10
N SER A 76 0.00 1.71 -1.97
CA SER A 76 1.11 0.77 -1.82
C SER A 76 0.69 -0.68 -2.07
N THR A 77 -0.48 -1.06 -1.58
CA THR A 77 -1.02 -2.43 -1.73
C THR A 77 -1.58 -2.66 -3.12
N ALA A 78 -2.26 -1.67 -3.72
CA ALA A 78 -2.71 -1.73 -5.11
C ALA A 78 -1.53 -1.91 -6.08
N TRP A 79 -0.47 -1.11 -5.95
CA TRP A 79 0.71 -1.24 -6.80
C TRP A 79 1.40 -2.60 -6.66
N ARG A 80 1.54 -3.10 -5.43
CA ARG A 80 2.08 -4.45 -5.22
C ARG A 80 1.23 -5.53 -5.85
N LEU A 81 -0.11 -5.40 -5.85
CA LEU A 81 -0.98 -6.35 -6.56
C LEU A 81 -0.77 -6.31 -8.08
N LEU A 82 -0.52 -5.13 -8.67
CA LEU A 82 -0.17 -5.01 -10.08
C LEU A 82 1.18 -5.65 -10.41
N GLU A 83 2.15 -5.53 -9.50
CA GLU A 83 3.47 -6.17 -9.63
C GLU A 83 3.45 -7.69 -9.34
N SER A 84 2.31 -8.24 -8.90
CA SER A 84 2.21 -9.65 -8.49
C SER A 84 1.79 -10.57 -9.63
N GLU A 85 2.30 -11.80 -9.63
CA GLU A 85 2.00 -12.82 -10.64
C GLU A 85 0.73 -13.64 -10.32
N TYR A 86 -0.42 -12.97 -10.14
CA TYR A 86 -1.70 -13.64 -9.89
C TYR A 86 -2.43 -13.99 -11.19
N THR A 87 -3.05 -15.18 -11.27
CA THR A 87 -3.85 -15.59 -12.44
C THR A 87 -5.05 -14.67 -12.73
N ARG A 88 -5.54 -13.94 -11.73
CA ARG A 88 -6.63 -12.95 -11.85
C ARG A 88 -6.15 -11.52 -12.08
N LEU A 89 -4.87 -11.31 -12.37
CA LEU A 89 -4.25 -10.00 -12.59
C LEU A 89 -5.03 -9.10 -13.57
N PRO A 90 -5.55 -9.57 -14.73
CA PRO A 90 -6.32 -8.69 -15.62
C PRO A 90 -7.56 -8.05 -14.96
N GLY A 91 -8.17 -8.76 -14.01
CA GLY A 91 -9.29 -8.22 -13.23
C GLY A 91 -8.82 -7.20 -12.20
N PHE A 92 -7.65 -7.39 -11.59
CA PHE A 92 -7.07 -6.44 -10.65
C PHE A 92 -6.59 -5.17 -11.36
N GLU A 93 -5.87 -5.33 -12.47
CA GLU A 93 -5.43 -4.25 -13.35
C GLU A 93 -6.58 -3.33 -13.71
N ARG A 94 -7.72 -3.88 -14.14
CA ARG A 94 -8.90 -3.08 -14.48
C ARG A 94 -9.37 -2.19 -13.33
N GLU A 95 -9.61 -2.77 -12.16
CA GLU A 95 -10.19 -2.03 -11.03
C GLU A 95 -9.18 -1.01 -10.46
N ILE A 96 -7.90 -1.40 -10.35
CA ILE A 96 -6.83 -0.52 -9.87
C ILE A 96 -6.59 0.62 -10.85
N SER A 97 -6.60 0.35 -12.16
CA SER A 97 -6.44 1.39 -13.18
C SER A 97 -7.56 2.43 -13.14
N PHE A 98 -8.79 1.96 -12.95
CA PHE A 98 -9.94 2.85 -12.82
C PHE A 98 -9.80 3.76 -11.60
N TRP A 99 -9.52 3.16 -10.43
CA TRP A 99 -9.34 3.89 -9.18
C TRP A 99 -8.18 4.89 -9.25
N ALA A 100 -7.01 4.48 -9.72
CA ALA A 100 -5.83 5.35 -9.84
C ALA A 100 -6.13 6.58 -10.71
N ASN A 101 -6.79 6.40 -11.86
CA ASN A 101 -7.17 7.50 -12.73
C ASN A 101 -8.12 8.52 -12.08
N GLN A 102 -8.92 8.11 -11.08
CA GLN A 102 -9.76 9.03 -10.30
C GLN A 102 -8.94 9.83 -9.28
N CYS A 103 -7.99 9.18 -8.60
CA CYS A 103 -7.11 9.82 -7.61
C CYS A 103 -6.16 10.87 -8.22
N ASN A 104 -5.84 10.74 -9.51
CA ASN A 104 -4.90 11.60 -10.21
C ASN A 104 -5.39 13.05 -10.45
N ASN A 105 -6.67 13.34 -10.22
CA ASN A 105 -7.26 14.67 -10.42
C ASN A 105 -7.12 15.59 -9.19
N LYS A 106 -6.39 15.17 -8.14
CA LYS A 106 -6.18 15.98 -6.93
C LYS A 106 -5.06 17.00 -7.12
N ASP A 107 -5.24 18.19 -6.56
CA ASP A 107 -4.22 19.23 -6.54
C ASP A 107 -2.98 18.77 -5.77
N LYS A 108 -1.80 19.20 -6.23
CA LYS A 108 -0.52 18.90 -5.56
C LYS A 108 -0.55 19.43 -4.13
N ILE A 109 -0.26 18.56 -3.18
CA ILE A 109 -0.12 18.92 -1.77
C ILE A 109 1.23 19.59 -1.57
N ASP A 110 1.28 20.65 -0.76
CA ASP A 110 2.53 21.29 -0.36
C ASP A 110 3.29 20.36 0.60
N ILE A 111 4.45 19.89 0.17
CA ILE A 111 5.17 18.82 0.86
C ILE A 111 6.26 19.44 1.72
N LYS A 112 6.22 19.13 3.02
CA LYS A 112 7.30 19.48 3.93
C LYS A 112 8.42 18.46 3.79
N GLU A 113 9.59 18.94 3.39
CA GLU A 113 10.79 18.14 3.26
C GLU A 113 11.50 18.01 4.62
N LYS A 114 11.97 16.80 4.94
CA LYS A 114 12.91 16.55 6.05
C LYS A 114 14.20 15.95 5.51
N ASN A 115 15.30 16.14 6.24
CA ASN A 115 16.59 15.55 5.87
C ASN A 115 16.47 14.01 5.82
N PRO A 116 16.75 13.36 4.67
CA PRO A 116 16.61 11.91 4.50
C PRO A 116 17.90 11.12 4.81
N ASP A 117 18.88 11.67 5.54
CA ASP A 117 20.18 11.03 5.81
C ASP A 117 20.05 9.54 6.21
N ASP A 118 19.13 9.20 7.12
CA ASP A 118 18.89 7.81 7.56
C ASP A 118 18.33 6.92 6.43
N LEU A 119 17.47 7.45 5.56
CA LEU A 119 16.94 6.72 4.40
C LEU A 119 18.00 6.55 3.31
N GLN A 120 18.89 7.53 3.14
CA GLN A 120 20.02 7.40 2.23
C GLN A 120 20.99 6.32 2.71
N LEU A 121 21.25 6.26 4.03
CA LEU A 121 22.02 5.18 4.64
C LEU A 121 21.38 3.82 4.37
N TYR A 122 20.05 3.71 4.53
CA TYR A 122 19.29 2.51 4.23
C TYR A 122 19.47 2.03 2.78
N LEU A 123 19.36 2.94 1.82
CA LEU A 123 19.51 2.61 0.40
C LEU A 123 20.93 2.20 0.03
N ASN A 124 21.93 2.86 0.59
CA ASN A 124 23.33 2.64 0.25
C ASN A 124 23.91 1.38 0.92
N ASN A 125 23.48 1.07 2.14
CA ASN A 125 24.14 0.08 2.98
C ASN A 125 23.23 -1.07 3.46
N GLN A 126 21.98 -1.14 2.99
CA GLN A 126 20.97 -2.12 3.43
C GLN A 126 20.85 -2.19 4.97
N SER A 127 20.92 -1.03 5.63
CA SER A 127 20.84 -0.94 7.09
C SER A 127 19.51 -1.49 7.65
N ASP A 128 19.48 -1.80 8.95
CA ASP A 128 18.29 -2.27 9.66
C ASP A 128 17.28 -1.16 10.03
N TYR A 129 17.37 0.02 9.42
CA TYR A 129 16.53 1.20 9.72
C TYR A 129 15.03 0.88 9.91
N PHE A 130 14.40 0.22 8.92
CA PHE A 130 12.98 -0.13 9.02
C PHE A 130 12.66 -1.17 10.09
N ALA A 131 13.62 -2.02 10.47
CA ALA A 131 13.43 -2.97 11.56
C ALA A 131 13.45 -2.24 12.91
N ILE A 132 14.40 -1.32 13.11
CA ILE A 132 14.48 -0.48 14.32
C ILE A 132 13.17 0.34 14.48
N VAL A 133 12.72 1.01 13.42
CA VAL A 133 11.46 1.77 13.45
C VAL A 133 10.25 0.87 13.76
N ALA A 134 10.24 -0.38 13.28
CA ALA A 134 9.18 -1.33 13.60
C ALA A 134 9.20 -1.76 15.07
N GLU A 135 10.39 -1.97 15.64
CA GLU A 135 10.56 -2.28 17.06
C GLU A 135 10.05 -1.14 17.95
N ASP A 136 10.38 0.11 17.60
CA ASP A 136 9.87 1.29 18.31
C ASP A 136 8.34 1.37 18.29
N ILE A 137 7.72 1.10 17.13
CA ILE A 137 6.25 1.05 17.00
C ILE A 137 5.66 -0.03 17.89
N ILE A 138 6.27 -1.23 17.93
CA ILE A 138 5.79 -2.34 18.77
C ILE A 138 5.90 -1.97 20.25
N GLN A 139 6.95 -1.26 20.66
CA GLN A 139 7.13 -0.81 22.05
C GLN A 139 6.19 0.32 22.46
N SER A 140 5.61 1.06 21.51
CA SER A 140 4.71 2.19 21.78
C SER A 140 3.30 1.80 22.24
N ASP A 141 2.90 0.53 22.09
CA ASP A 141 1.59 -0.04 22.49
C ASP A 141 0.33 0.70 21.96
N THR A 142 0.47 1.53 20.92
CA THR A 142 -0.63 2.31 20.33
C THR A 142 -0.73 2.08 18.82
N ASP A 143 -1.94 1.77 18.34
CA ASP A 143 -2.25 1.58 16.91
C ASP A 143 -1.22 0.73 16.14
N ILE A 144 -0.62 -0.28 16.81
CA ILE A 144 0.56 -1.01 16.33
C ILE A 144 0.33 -1.54 14.91
N ILE A 145 -0.83 -2.16 14.65
CA ILE A 145 -1.13 -2.79 13.37
C ILE A 145 -1.17 -1.76 12.24
N ASP A 146 -1.93 -0.68 12.41
CA ASP A 146 -2.07 0.36 11.38
C ASP A 146 -0.73 1.08 11.12
N ARG A 147 0.05 1.26 12.19
CA ARG A 147 1.38 1.87 12.09
C ARG A 147 2.36 0.97 11.34
N LEU A 148 2.35 -0.34 11.60
CA LEU A 148 3.19 -1.31 10.89
C LEU A 148 2.78 -1.45 9.42
N ILE A 149 1.49 -1.44 9.11
CA ILE A 149 1.00 -1.42 7.72
C ILE A 149 1.53 -0.17 7.01
N THR A 150 1.49 0.99 7.68
CA THR A 150 2.00 2.25 7.14
C THR A 150 3.50 2.24 6.94
N LEU A 151 4.26 1.71 7.91
CA LEU A 151 5.72 1.59 7.81
C LEU A 151 6.12 0.69 6.63
N GLU A 152 5.45 -0.45 6.45
CA GLU A 152 5.69 -1.36 5.33
C GLU A 152 5.33 -0.70 3.99
N SER A 153 4.30 0.14 3.94
CA SER A 153 3.97 0.93 2.75
C SER A 153 5.08 1.93 2.40
N LEU A 154 5.58 2.69 3.39
CA LEU A 154 6.69 3.65 3.23
C LEU A 154 7.99 2.95 2.79
N ARG A 155 8.29 1.78 3.36
CA ARG A 155 9.44 0.96 2.97
C ARG A 155 9.41 0.57 1.50
N TYR A 156 8.23 0.22 0.98
CA TYR A 156 8.09 -0.11 -0.43
C TYR A 156 8.31 1.09 -1.34
N PHE A 157 7.73 2.25 -1.01
CA PHE A 157 7.96 3.45 -1.80
C PHE A 157 9.42 3.89 -1.80
N THR A 158 10.14 3.73 -0.68
CA THR A 158 11.56 4.05 -0.56
C THR A 158 12.43 3.41 -1.65
N LYS A 159 12.03 2.25 -2.18
CA LYS A 159 12.76 1.53 -3.24
C LYS A 159 12.25 1.76 -4.66
N ARG A 160 11.12 2.46 -4.81
CA ARG A 160 10.36 2.56 -6.07
C ARG A 160 10.17 3.97 -6.57
N ILE A 161 10.19 4.96 -5.67
CA ILE A 161 10.06 6.37 -6.03
C ILE A 161 11.43 6.99 -6.30
N ASP A 162 11.43 8.12 -7.00
CA ASP A 162 12.63 8.89 -7.28
C ASP A 162 13.32 9.33 -5.98
N ILE A 163 14.65 9.29 -5.96
CA ILE A 163 15.47 9.64 -4.80
C ILE A 163 15.23 11.06 -4.30
N ASN A 164 14.81 11.97 -5.19
CA ASN A 164 14.45 13.34 -4.87
C ASN A 164 13.23 13.44 -3.94
N TYR A 165 12.42 12.38 -3.84
CA TYR A 165 11.25 12.32 -2.95
C TYR A 165 11.52 11.60 -1.62
N LEU A 166 12.75 11.17 -1.33
CA LEU A 166 13.11 10.64 -0.01
C LEU A 166 12.82 11.60 1.15
N PRO A 167 13.05 12.92 1.04
CA PRO A 167 12.68 13.87 2.09
C PRO A 167 11.20 13.78 2.51
N VAL A 168 10.33 13.47 1.55
CA VAL A 168 8.88 13.29 1.77
C VAL A 168 8.58 12.02 2.55
N ILE A 169 9.28 10.93 2.21
CA ILE A 169 9.17 9.67 2.95
C ILE A 169 9.65 9.88 4.39
N ALA A 170 10.81 10.49 4.58
CA ALA A 170 11.35 10.78 5.90
C ALA A 170 10.35 11.59 6.74
N TYR A 171 9.75 12.63 6.14
CA TYR A 171 8.68 13.39 6.78
C TYR A 171 7.49 12.53 7.20
N LYS A 172 6.96 11.68 6.32
CA LYS A 172 5.84 10.78 6.63
C LYS A 172 6.20 9.73 7.70
N ILE A 173 7.44 9.24 7.76
CA ILE A 173 7.90 8.34 8.84
C ILE A 173 7.94 9.07 10.18
N HIS A 174 8.41 10.32 10.22
CA HIS A 174 8.36 11.10 11.45
C HIS A 174 6.92 11.32 11.93
N LEU A 175 5.99 11.68 11.03
CA LEU A 175 4.57 11.82 11.39
C LEU A 175 3.95 10.51 11.92
N LEU A 176 4.46 9.36 11.47
CA LEU A 176 4.04 8.05 11.94
C LEU A 176 4.53 7.77 13.38
N LEU A 177 5.70 8.29 13.73
CA LEU A 177 6.33 8.09 15.05
C LEU A 177 5.83 9.09 16.09
N ASP A 178 5.42 10.30 15.68
CA ASP A 178 4.87 11.33 16.56
C ASP A 178 3.44 11.02 17.09
N LYS A 179 2.85 9.88 16.69
CA LYS A 179 1.58 9.36 17.21
C LYS A 179 1.80 8.45 18.42
#